data_AF-A0A7X9PQQ1-F1
#
_entry.id   AF-A0A7X9PQQ1-F1
#
_cell.length_a   1.000
_cell.length_b   1.000
_cell.length_c   1.000
_cell.angle_alpha   90.00
_cell.angle_beta   90.00
_cell.angle_gamma   90.00
#
_symmetry.space_group_name_H-M   'P 1'
#
loop_
_entity.id
_entity.type
_entity.pdbx_description
1 polymer ?
#
loop_
_entity_poly.entity_id
_entity_poly.type
_entity_poly.pdbx_seq_one_letter_code
_entity_poly.pdbx_strand_id
1 'polypeptide(L)'
;MTGNAIVEGKESFDSVKPKFSDLLAAPNIRERWEKVRRYFFLRESTYDMTNRCNIRCDGCYYYEGDKQFASENLNTEDWRNLMRTEKKRGITYVVLAGAEPSLVPELLKVCYEEMPLGSIATNGFKKIPESVGYKTHISVWGNDETSWRVRRAKNLLKKQIENYQGDERAVFVYTFTRENIDEVEEVASELIADDCKLTFNVFSSPVGYNGPLRHDETSLLRTRKKMIELLNRYPKNVLFSVYNAVAHTHKKGLHDLYNCSYPRCNPSQDIGLGRSFRQYRTDLNWDRSVACCVPDTDCPDCRHYAAGSAVVTARLYRHVNDADTFKSWLDYVDTYLAVWVMGYEKGENLCRKIIEPPQVR
;
A
#
# COMPACT_ATOMS: atom_id res chain seq x y z
N MET A 1 -14.98 68.42 -14.62
CA MET A 1 -15.42 67.31 -13.75
C MET A 1 -14.55 66.12 -14.06
N THR A 2 -13.64 65.86 -13.14
CA THR A 2 -12.58 64.85 -13.16
C THR A 2 -13.15 63.45 -13.18
N GLY A 3 -12.60 62.60 -14.06
CA GLY A 3 -12.87 61.18 -14.07
C GLY A 3 -12.28 60.48 -12.85
N ASN A 4 -12.89 59.35 -12.48
CA ASN A 4 -12.28 58.31 -11.68
C ASN A 4 -12.84 56.98 -12.18
N ALA A 5 -12.07 56.34 -13.06
CA ALA A 5 -12.21 54.92 -13.35
C ALA A 5 -11.55 54.17 -12.20
N ILE A 6 -12.34 53.39 -11.47
CA ILE A 6 -11.84 52.47 -10.45
C ILE A 6 -11.18 51.31 -11.21
N VAL A 7 -9.85 51.28 -11.21
CA VAL A 7 -9.07 50.13 -11.66
C VAL A 7 -8.99 49.16 -10.50
N GLU A 8 -9.81 48.11 -10.54
CA GLU A 8 -9.64 46.95 -9.69
C GLU A 8 -8.33 46.24 -10.09
N GLY A 9 -7.30 46.38 -9.25
CA GLY A 9 -6.08 45.60 -9.36
C GLY A 9 -6.40 44.13 -9.07
N LYS A 10 -6.44 43.30 -10.12
CA LYS A 10 -6.20 41.86 -9.98
C LYS A 10 -4.72 41.68 -9.60
N GLU A 11 -4.43 41.58 -8.30
CA GLU A 11 -3.18 40.99 -7.85
C GLU A 11 -3.17 39.51 -8.23
N SER A 12 -2.59 39.21 -9.40
CA SER A 12 -2.13 37.88 -9.74
C SER A 12 -0.91 37.57 -8.87
N PHE A 13 -1.12 36.93 -7.72
CA PHE A 13 -0.04 36.20 -7.06
C PHE A 13 0.21 34.90 -7.84
N ASP A 14 0.84 35.02 -9.01
CA ASP A 14 1.52 33.91 -9.64
C ASP A 14 2.71 33.55 -8.73
N SER A 15 2.47 32.66 -7.77
CA SER A 15 3.56 32.08 -6.99
C SER A 15 4.47 31.32 -7.94
N VAL A 16 5.66 31.89 -8.20
CA VAL A 16 6.66 31.27 -9.06
C VAL A 16 7.00 29.91 -8.46
N LYS A 17 6.64 28.84 -9.17
CA LYS A 17 6.94 27.47 -8.76
C LYS A 17 8.46 27.35 -8.54
N PRO A 18 8.94 26.88 -7.37
CA PRO A 18 10.36 26.81 -7.08
C PRO A 18 11.05 25.86 -8.06
N LYS A 19 12.34 26.12 -8.37
CA LYS A 19 13.12 25.14 -9.13
C LYS A 19 13.34 23.91 -8.25
N PHE A 20 13.45 22.75 -8.87
CA PHE A 20 13.72 21.51 -8.15
C PHE A 20 15.04 21.57 -7.37
N SER A 21 16.06 22.27 -7.90
CA SER A 21 17.32 22.55 -7.19
C SER A 21 17.12 23.28 -5.86
N ASP A 22 16.13 24.19 -5.80
CA ASP A 22 15.87 25.01 -4.62
C ASP A 22 15.23 24.15 -3.52
N LEU A 23 14.35 23.22 -3.90
CA LEU A 23 13.77 22.23 -2.98
C LEU A 23 14.85 21.30 -2.40
N LEU A 24 15.90 20.98 -3.18
CA LEU A 24 17.04 20.16 -2.76
C LEU A 24 18.15 20.96 -2.06
N ALA A 25 17.96 22.25 -1.79
CA ALA A 25 18.95 23.07 -1.10
C ALA A 25 19.11 22.66 0.37
N ALA A 26 18.02 22.23 1.03
CA ALA A 26 18.05 21.75 2.40
C ALA A 26 18.73 20.36 2.49
N PRO A 27 19.77 20.17 3.35
CA PRO A 27 20.55 18.93 3.40
C PRO A 27 19.72 17.67 3.68
N ASN A 28 18.79 17.72 4.63
CA ASN A 28 17.93 16.60 4.99
C ASN A 28 16.96 16.19 3.85
N ILE A 29 16.46 17.15 3.08
CA ILE A 29 15.63 16.88 1.89
C ILE A 29 16.48 16.20 0.81
N ARG A 30 17.68 16.74 0.55
CA ARG A 30 18.61 16.18 -0.43
C ARG A 30 19.01 14.76 -0.08
N GLU A 31 19.38 14.51 1.17
CA GLU A 31 19.76 13.18 1.65
C GLU A 31 18.61 12.18 1.44
N ARG A 32 17.38 12.55 1.85
CA ARG A 32 16.21 11.69 1.64
C ARG A 32 15.92 11.45 0.16
N TRP A 33 16.01 12.49 -0.68
CA TRP A 33 15.83 12.36 -2.13
C TRP A 33 16.86 11.40 -2.73
N GLU A 34 18.15 11.57 -2.41
CA GLU A 34 19.24 10.72 -2.91
C GLU A 34 19.14 9.28 -2.42
N LYS A 35 18.54 9.05 -1.25
CA LYS A 35 18.21 7.71 -0.75
C LYS A 35 17.07 7.07 -1.55
N VAL A 36 15.91 7.73 -1.64
CA VAL A 36 14.70 7.11 -2.24
C VAL A 36 14.80 6.95 -3.76
N ARG A 37 15.46 7.87 -4.47
CA ARG A 37 15.58 7.83 -5.94
C ARG A 37 16.30 6.60 -6.46
N ARG A 38 17.12 5.95 -5.63
CA ARG A 38 17.83 4.70 -5.96
C ARG A 38 16.88 3.54 -6.23
N TYR A 39 15.62 3.65 -5.80
CA TYR A 39 14.60 2.61 -5.95
C TYR A 39 13.57 2.91 -7.05
N PHE A 40 13.73 3.97 -7.84
CA PHE A 40 12.79 4.30 -8.93
C PHE A 40 12.85 3.32 -10.11
N PHE A 41 13.76 2.34 -10.08
CA PHE A 41 13.77 1.22 -11.02
C PHE A 41 12.72 0.16 -10.71
N LEU A 42 12.11 0.18 -9.51
CA LEU A 42 11.12 -0.80 -9.09
C LEU A 42 9.90 -0.76 -10.01
N ARG A 43 9.58 -1.92 -10.59
CA ARG A 43 8.44 -2.15 -11.47
C ARG A 43 7.75 -3.42 -11.05
N GLU A 44 6.52 -3.29 -10.57
CA GLU A 44 5.79 -4.38 -9.96
C GLU A 44 4.83 -5.10 -10.91
N SER A 45 4.54 -6.35 -10.55
CA SER A 45 3.36 -7.10 -10.98
C SER A 45 2.92 -7.99 -9.83
N THR A 46 1.64 -8.35 -9.82
CA THR A 46 1.00 -9.11 -8.73
C THR A 46 0.63 -10.50 -9.20
N TYR A 47 0.77 -11.50 -8.33
CA TYR A 47 0.54 -12.90 -8.66
C TYR A 47 -0.32 -13.55 -7.58
N ASP A 48 -1.51 -14.02 -7.94
CA ASP A 48 -2.36 -14.81 -7.05
C ASP A 48 -1.80 -16.23 -6.99
N MET A 49 -1.25 -16.61 -5.84
CA MET A 49 -0.51 -17.86 -5.67
C MET A 49 -1.40 -19.10 -5.57
N THR A 50 -2.60 -18.93 -5.02
CA THR A 50 -3.58 -19.99 -4.79
C THR A 50 -4.99 -19.41 -4.65
N ASN A 51 -6.01 -20.21 -5.00
CA ASN A 51 -7.42 -19.89 -4.74
C ASN A 51 -7.91 -20.44 -3.38
N ARG A 52 -7.01 -21.12 -2.64
CA ARG A 52 -7.28 -21.72 -1.34
C ARG A 52 -6.84 -20.79 -0.22
N CYS A 53 -7.63 -20.73 0.84
CA CYS A 53 -7.31 -20.04 2.08
C CYS A 53 -7.76 -20.89 3.27
N ASN A 54 -6.97 -20.85 4.34
CA ASN A 54 -7.24 -21.54 5.60
C ASN A 54 -8.16 -20.76 6.55
N ILE A 55 -8.65 -19.58 6.14
CA ILE A 55 -9.69 -18.80 6.83
C ILE A 55 -10.73 -18.27 5.83
N ARG A 56 -11.86 -17.75 6.32
CA ARG A 56 -12.91 -17.13 5.50
C ARG A 56 -13.34 -15.81 6.14
N CYS A 57 -12.94 -14.71 5.53
CA CYS A 57 -13.20 -13.37 6.05
C CYS A 57 -14.42 -12.75 5.38
N ASP A 58 -15.24 -12.05 6.15
CA ASP A 58 -16.32 -11.20 5.63
C ASP A 58 -15.68 -10.04 4.83
N GLY A 59 -16.15 -9.78 3.60
CA GLY A 59 -15.60 -8.74 2.73
C GLY A 59 -14.21 -9.04 2.16
N CYS A 60 -13.86 -10.32 2.02
CA CYS A 60 -12.58 -10.73 1.44
C CYS A 60 -12.50 -10.41 -0.07
N TYR A 61 -11.64 -9.46 -0.45
CA TYR A 61 -11.43 -9.07 -1.86
C TYR A 61 -11.22 -10.23 -2.84
N TYR A 62 -10.62 -11.32 -2.39
CA TYR A 62 -10.36 -12.47 -3.24
C TYR A 62 -11.61 -13.32 -3.52
N TYR A 63 -12.46 -13.52 -2.50
CA TYR A 63 -13.65 -14.39 -2.58
C TYR A 63 -14.94 -13.65 -2.96
N GLU A 64 -14.93 -12.32 -2.99
CA GLU A 64 -16.05 -11.53 -3.52
C GLU A 64 -16.01 -11.42 -5.06
N GLY A 65 -14.89 -11.75 -5.70
CA GLY A 65 -14.68 -11.62 -7.14
C GLY A 65 -14.58 -12.94 -7.91
N ASP A 66 -14.41 -12.84 -9.22
CA ASP A 66 -14.34 -14.00 -10.13
C ASP A 66 -13.03 -14.79 -10.05
N LYS A 67 -12.00 -14.22 -9.41
CA LYS A 67 -10.66 -14.81 -9.31
C LYS A 67 -10.64 -16.20 -8.69
N GLN A 68 -11.53 -16.44 -7.72
CA GLN A 68 -11.63 -17.71 -7.01
C GLN A 68 -11.98 -18.89 -7.92
N PHE A 69 -12.57 -18.63 -9.09
CA PHE A 69 -12.97 -19.67 -10.06
C PHE A 69 -11.85 -20.06 -11.03
N ALA A 70 -10.72 -19.36 -11.02
CA ALA A 70 -9.55 -19.75 -11.81
C ALA A 70 -9.00 -21.10 -11.30
N SER A 71 -8.58 -21.95 -12.22
CA SER A 71 -7.87 -23.19 -11.87
C SER A 71 -6.53 -22.84 -11.22
N GLU A 72 -6.05 -23.74 -10.36
CA GLU A 72 -4.77 -23.55 -9.67
C GLU A 72 -3.66 -24.29 -10.42
N ASN A 73 -2.68 -23.55 -10.95
CA ASN A 73 -1.46 -24.13 -11.50
C ASN A 73 -0.42 -24.29 -10.38
N LEU A 74 -0.15 -25.54 -9.98
CA LEU A 74 0.83 -25.89 -8.95
C LEU A 74 2.18 -26.36 -9.52
N ASN A 75 2.37 -26.29 -10.84
CA ASN A 75 3.60 -26.72 -11.50
C ASN A 75 4.71 -25.67 -11.30
N THR A 76 5.76 -26.05 -10.57
CA THR A 76 6.88 -25.17 -10.24
C THR A 76 7.64 -24.65 -11.47
N GLU A 77 7.73 -25.43 -12.55
CA GLU A 77 8.44 -25.02 -13.75
C GLU A 77 7.65 -23.99 -14.57
N ASP A 78 6.31 -24.09 -14.59
CA ASP A 78 5.47 -23.06 -15.22
C ASP A 78 5.64 -21.70 -14.52
N TRP A 79 5.64 -21.70 -13.19
CA TRP A 79 5.91 -20.50 -12.38
C TRP A 79 7.32 -19.96 -12.64
N ARG A 80 8.33 -20.84 -12.71
CA ARG A 80 9.71 -20.44 -13.03
C ARG A 80 9.80 -19.76 -14.39
N ASN A 81 9.16 -20.33 -15.40
CA ASN A 81 9.10 -19.78 -16.75
C ASN A 81 8.37 -18.44 -16.80
N LEU A 82 7.29 -18.29 -16.02
CA LEU A 82 6.61 -17.01 -15.88
C LEU A 82 7.56 -15.96 -15.30
N MET A 83 8.20 -16.20 -14.15
CA MET A 83 9.12 -15.24 -13.52
C MET A 83 10.26 -14.81 -14.45
N ARG A 84 10.85 -15.76 -15.18
CA ARG A 84 11.89 -15.47 -16.20
C ARG A 84 11.37 -14.58 -17.32
N THR A 85 10.14 -14.80 -17.76
CA THR A 85 9.49 -14.00 -18.80
C THR A 85 9.16 -12.60 -18.31
N GLU A 86 8.66 -12.46 -17.08
CA GLU A 86 8.37 -11.17 -16.45
C GLU A 86 9.64 -10.33 -16.27
N LYS A 87 10.73 -10.97 -15.81
CA LYS A 87 12.06 -10.35 -15.69
C LYS A 87 12.57 -9.87 -17.04
N LYS A 88 12.43 -10.66 -18.11
CA LYS A 88 12.77 -10.24 -19.49
C LYS A 88 11.91 -9.06 -19.97
N ARG A 89 10.66 -8.94 -19.53
CA ARG A 89 9.81 -7.77 -19.80
C ARG A 89 10.20 -6.53 -18.99
N GLY A 90 11.11 -6.68 -18.02
CA GLY A 90 11.61 -5.60 -17.18
C GLY A 90 10.77 -5.36 -15.93
N ILE A 91 9.99 -6.36 -15.48
CA ILE A 91 9.46 -6.38 -14.11
C ILE A 91 10.62 -6.68 -13.16
N THR A 92 10.69 -5.93 -12.08
CA THR A 92 11.79 -6.02 -11.11
C THR A 92 11.31 -6.32 -9.70
N TYR A 93 10.00 -6.34 -9.46
CA TYR A 93 9.43 -6.52 -8.13
C TYR A 93 8.18 -7.40 -8.21
N VAL A 94 8.09 -8.44 -7.39
CA VAL A 94 6.92 -9.32 -7.34
C VAL A 94 6.08 -9.07 -6.09
N VAL A 95 4.76 -9.03 -6.25
CA VAL A 95 3.82 -9.03 -5.13
C VAL A 95 3.06 -10.34 -5.16
N LEU A 96 3.36 -11.23 -4.21
CA LEU A 96 2.73 -12.54 -4.12
C LEU A 96 1.55 -12.47 -3.15
N ALA A 97 0.37 -12.80 -3.65
CA ALA A 97 -0.89 -12.74 -2.92
C ALA A 97 -1.76 -13.94 -3.32
N GLY A 98 -3.06 -13.75 -3.52
CA GLY A 98 -4.03 -14.84 -3.60
C GLY A 98 -4.56 -15.19 -2.22
N ALA A 99 -5.46 -16.17 -2.14
CA ALA A 99 -6.27 -16.33 -0.95
C ALA A 99 -5.42 -16.65 0.31
N GLU A 100 -4.37 -17.49 0.23
CA GLU A 100 -3.31 -17.60 1.25
C GLU A 100 -1.97 -18.20 0.73
N PRO A 101 -0.91 -17.40 0.52
CA PRO A 101 0.39 -17.87 0.03
C PRO A 101 1.09 -18.97 0.84
N SER A 102 0.92 -19.03 2.17
CA SER A 102 1.58 -20.03 3.03
C SER A 102 1.15 -21.48 2.76
N LEU A 103 0.13 -21.68 1.91
CA LEU A 103 -0.32 -23.00 1.45
C LEU A 103 0.51 -23.55 0.28
N VAL A 104 1.33 -22.73 -0.38
CA VAL A 104 2.13 -23.11 -1.55
C VAL A 104 3.61 -22.67 -1.44
N PRO A 105 4.32 -23.03 -0.36
CA PRO A 105 5.68 -22.55 -0.09
C PRO A 105 6.69 -22.87 -1.21
N GLU A 106 6.51 -23.98 -1.93
CA GLU A 106 7.35 -24.36 -3.07
C GLU A 106 7.28 -23.33 -4.21
N LEU A 107 6.08 -22.78 -4.50
CA LEU A 107 5.92 -21.74 -5.51
C LEU A 107 6.54 -20.42 -5.07
N LEU A 108 6.43 -20.08 -3.77
CA LEU A 108 7.06 -18.89 -3.21
C LEU A 108 8.58 -18.96 -3.34
N LYS A 109 9.16 -20.13 -3.07
CA LYS A 109 10.60 -20.39 -3.22
C LYS A 109 11.05 -20.21 -4.67
N VAL A 110 10.34 -20.80 -5.63
CA VAL A 110 10.63 -20.61 -7.07
C VAL A 110 10.60 -19.14 -7.46
N CYS A 111 9.59 -18.39 -7.00
CA CYS A 111 9.50 -16.96 -7.28
C CYS A 111 10.71 -16.20 -6.73
N TYR A 112 11.10 -16.47 -5.48
CA TYR A 112 12.25 -15.83 -4.83
C TYR A 112 13.58 -16.13 -5.52
N GLU A 113 13.79 -17.37 -5.96
CA GLU A 113 15.01 -17.77 -6.69
C GLU A 113 15.18 -17.01 -8.01
N GLU A 114 14.09 -16.73 -8.74
CA GLU A 114 14.16 -16.05 -10.04
C GLU A 114 14.11 -14.51 -9.93
N MET A 115 13.38 -13.99 -8.93
CA MET A 115 13.10 -12.56 -8.71
C MET A 115 13.28 -12.15 -7.25
N PRO A 116 14.49 -11.82 -6.77
CA PRO A 116 14.77 -11.65 -5.34
C PRO A 116 14.18 -10.39 -4.68
N LEU A 117 13.50 -9.53 -5.43
CA LEU A 117 12.83 -8.34 -4.92
C LEU A 117 11.31 -8.54 -4.96
N GLY A 118 10.66 -8.45 -3.81
CA GLY A 118 9.24 -8.68 -3.71
C GLY A 118 8.72 -8.69 -2.28
N SER A 119 7.40 -8.89 -2.18
CA SER A 119 6.66 -8.99 -0.92
C SER A 119 5.56 -10.02 -1.01
N ILE A 120 5.18 -10.59 0.13
CA ILE A 120 4.08 -11.54 0.28
C ILE A 120 3.00 -10.93 1.15
N ALA A 121 1.74 -10.98 0.72
CA ALA A 121 0.58 -10.69 1.56
C ALA A 121 0.00 -12.00 2.11
N THR A 122 -0.01 -12.17 3.44
CA THR A 122 -0.49 -13.39 4.11
C THR A 122 -1.44 -13.04 5.26
N ASN A 123 -2.35 -13.96 5.58
CA ASN A 123 -3.11 -13.90 6.82
C ASN A 123 -2.27 -14.27 8.06
N GLY A 124 -1.06 -14.81 7.90
CA GLY A 124 -0.12 -15.10 8.98
C GLY A 124 -0.49 -16.26 9.90
N PHE A 125 -1.56 -17.03 9.61
CA PHE A 125 -1.96 -18.17 10.43
C PHE A 125 -0.94 -19.32 10.37
N LYS A 126 -0.26 -19.47 9.24
CA LYS A 126 0.84 -20.42 9.03
C LYS A 126 2.10 -19.64 8.69
N LYS A 127 3.21 -19.96 9.37
CA LYS A 127 4.52 -19.32 9.11
C LYS A 127 5.02 -19.69 7.71
N ILE A 128 5.44 -18.68 6.95
CA ILE A 128 6.15 -18.86 5.67
C ILE A 128 7.62 -19.17 5.97
N PRO A 129 8.22 -20.21 5.35
CA PRO A 129 9.61 -20.57 5.59
C PRO A 129 10.58 -19.40 5.40
N GLU A 130 11.62 -19.34 6.24
CA GLU A 130 12.65 -18.28 6.21
C GLU A 130 13.47 -18.28 4.91
N SER A 131 13.54 -19.43 4.22
CA SER A 131 14.15 -19.55 2.89
C SER A 131 13.48 -18.69 1.81
N VAL A 132 12.27 -18.18 2.06
CA VAL A 132 11.56 -17.26 1.17
C VAL A 132 11.82 -15.82 1.64
N GLY A 133 12.89 -15.19 1.16
CA GLY A 133 13.41 -13.95 1.71
C GLY A 133 12.67 -12.65 1.34
N TYR A 134 11.36 -12.69 1.09
CA TYR A 134 10.56 -11.49 0.79
C TYR A 134 10.04 -10.79 2.05
N LYS A 135 9.76 -9.47 1.96
CA LYS A 135 8.95 -8.79 2.99
C LYS A 135 7.61 -9.50 3.12
N THR A 136 7.16 -9.72 4.35
CA THR A 136 5.94 -10.48 4.65
C THR A 136 4.94 -9.57 5.36
N HIS A 137 3.87 -9.22 4.65
CA HIS A 137 2.80 -8.36 5.12
C HIS A 137 1.71 -9.22 5.76
N ILE A 138 1.57 -9.09 7.08
CA ILE A 138 0.67 -9.93 7.88
C ILE A 138 -0.63 -9.16 8.11
N SER A 139 -1.72 -9.61 7.50
CA SER A 139 -3.01 -8.91 7.59
C SER A 139 -3.62 -9.04 8.99
N VAL A 140 -3.85 -7.91 9.67
CA VAL A 140 -4.53 -7.81 10.98
C VAL A 140 -5.79 -6.97 10.84
N TRP A 141 -6.91 -7.39 11.42
CA TRP A 141 -8.22 -6.72 11.25
C TRP A 141 -8.83 -6.23 12.57
N GLY A 142 -8.18 -6.45 13.69
CA GLY A 142 -8.73 -6.17 15.00
C GLY A 142 -8.16 -7.12 16.04
N ASN A 143 -8.70 -7.04 17.24
CA ASN A 143 -8.38 -7.96 18.33
C ASN A 143 -8.96 -9.36 18.06
N ASP A 144 -8.83 -10.27 19.01
CA ASP A 144 -9.27 -11.65 18.84
C ASP A 144 -10.80 -11.79 18.74
N GLU A 145 -11.59 -10.91 19.35
CA GLU A 145 -13.04 -10.89 19.21
C GLU A 145 -13.44 -10.53 17.77
N THR A 146 -12.89 -9.43 17.24
CA THR A 146 -13.14 -9.03 15.85
C THR A 146 -12.56 -10.04 14.86
N SER A 147 -11.40 -10.63 15.14
CA SER A 147 -10.85 -11.73 14.31
C SER A 147 -11.77 -12.95 14.27
N TRP A 148 -12.39 -13.34 15.40
CA TRP A 148 -13.36 -14.42 15.42
C TRP A 148 -14.62 -14.05 14.62
N ARG A 149 -15.17 -12.86 14.85
CA ARG A 149 -16.40 -12.38 14.21
C ARG A 149 -16.25 -12.23 12.70
N VAL A 150 -15.21 -11.54 12.24
CA VAL A 150 -15.02 -11.13 10.84
C VAL A 150 -14.23 -12.17 10.05
N ARG A 151 -13.24 -12.82 10.66
CA ARG A 151 -12.29 -13.72 9.97
C ARG A 151 -12.49 -15.20 10.28
N ARG A 152 -13.43 -15.51 11.19
CA ARG A 152 -13.75 -16.87 11.66
C ARG A 152 -12.53 -17.58 12.26
N ALA A 153 -11.62 -16.83 12.88
CA ALA A 153 -10.40 -17.34 13.47
C ALA A 153 -10.20 -16.78 14.88
N LYS A 154 -10.16 -17.67 15.88
CA LYS A 154 -9.86 -17.32 17.27
C LYS A 154 -8.35 -17.26 17.50
N ASN A 155 -7.91 -16.40 18.43
CA ASN A 155 -6.50 -16.26 18.82
C ASN A 155 -5.57 -15.97 17.64
N LEU A 156 -6.08 -15.25 16.64
CA LEU A 156 -5.36 -15.06 15.39
C LEU A 156 -4.19 -14.09 15.59
N LEU A 157 -4.40 -12.99 16.32
CA LEU A 157 -3.35 -12.00 16.55
C LEU A 157 -2.18 -12.64 17.30
N LYS A 158 -2.48 -13.33 18.41
CA LYS A 158 -1.49 -14.10 19.18
C LYS A 158 -0.71 -15.07 18.30
N LYS A 159 -1.39 -15.85 17.47
CA LYS A 159 -0.75 -16.81 16.57
C LYS A 159 0.13 -16.14 15.50
N GLN A 160 -0.30 -14.99 14.99
CA GLN A 160 0.49 -14.21 14.04
C GLN A 160 1.78 -13.69 14.71
N ILE A 161 1.70 -13.19 15.95
CA ILE A 161 2.85 -12.78 16.75
C ILE A 161 3.78 -13.97 16.97
N GLU A 162 3.29 -15.11 17.46
CA GLU A 162 4.09 -16.32 17.67
C GLU A 162 4.84 -16.77 16.41
N ASN A 163 4.23 -16.64 15.23
CA ASN A 163 4.83 -17.03 13.96
C ASN A 163 5.91 -16.05 13.46
N TYR A 164 5.80 -14.76 13.77
CA TYR A 164 6.56 -13.71 13.08
C TYR A 164 7.28 -12.71 14.00
N GLN A 165 7.15 -12.82 15.32
CA GLN A 165 8.00 -12.07 16.25
C GLN A 165 9.48 -12.37 15.97
N GLY A 166 10.30 -11.32 15.96
CA GLY A 166 11.72 -11.42 15.62
C GLY A 166 12.03 -11.70 14.13
N ASP A 167 11.04 -11.84 13.26
CA ASP A 167 11.25 -11.99 11.81
C ASP A 167 11.42 -10.62 11.14
N GLU A 168 12.62 -10.28 10.68
CA GLU A 168 12.92 -8.99 10.04
C GLU A 168 12.12 -8.73 8.75
N ARG A 169 11.57 -9.79 8.15
CA ARG A 169 10.68 -9.69 6.98
C ARG A 169 9.30 -9.17 7.36
N ALA A 170 8.87 -9.38 8.60
CA ALA A 170 7.48 -9.21 9.01
C ALA A 170 7.10 -7.73 9.20
N VAL A 171 5.96 -7.36 8.62
CA VAL A 171 5.27 -6.10 8.91
C VAL A 171 3.79 -6.43 9.09
N PHE A 172 3.25 -6.14 10.26
CA PHE A 172 1.84 -6.32 10.57
C PHE A 172 1.06 -5.15 9.95
N VAL A 173 0.05 -5.47 9.14
CA VAL A 173 -0.75 -4.51 8.39
C VAL A 173 -2.14 -4.47 9.01
N TYR A 174 -2.38 -3.50 9.90
CA TYR A 174 -3.68 -3.30 10.52
C TYR A 174 -4.64 -2.63 9.53
N THR A 175 -5.73 -3.31 9.20
CA THR A 175 -6.77 -2.79 8.31
C THR A 175 -7.86 -2.11 9.11
N PHE A 176 -7.91 -0.80 9.03
CA PHE A 176 -9.01 -0.01 9.58
C PHE A 176 -10.29 -0.28 8.80
N THR A 177 -11.36 -0.53 9.52
CA THR A 177 -12.76 -0.51 9.07
C THR A 177 -13.49 0.52 9.91
N ARG A 178 -14.74 0.85 9.55
CA ARG A 178 -15.54 1.76 10.36
C ARG A 178 -15.79 1.26 11.79
N GLU A 179 -15.83 -0.07 11.99
CA GLU A 179 -16.20 -0.69 13.26
C GLU A 179 -15.02 -0.86 14.23
N ASN A 180 -13.78 -0.94 13.75
CA ASN A 180 -12.61 -1.35 14.56
C ASN A 180 -11.64 -0.20 14.89
N ILE A 181 -12.03 1.06 14.70
CA ILE A 181 -11.09 2.20 14.78
C ILE A 181 -10.41 2.27 16.15
N ASP A 182 -11.15 2.00 17.22
CA ASP A 182 -10.62 2.13 18.58
C ASP A 182 -9.84 0.87 19.03
N GLU A 183 -10.09 -0.30 18.42
CA GLU A 183 -9.37 -1.56 18.71
C GLU A 183 -7.88 -1.48 18.38
N VAL A 184 -7.48 -0.55 17.50
CA VAL A 184 -6.08 -0.40 17.10
C VAL A 184 -5.15 -0.09 18.28
N GLU A 185 -5.66 0.52 19.36
CA GLU A 185 -4.86 0.84 20.55
C GLU A 185 -4.40 -0.42 21.27
N GLU A 186 -5.31 -1.37 21.47
CA GLU A 186 -5.04 -2.67 22.07
C GLU A 186 -4.10 -3.48 21.18
N VAL A 187 -4.46 -3.62 19.90
CA VAL A 187 -3.67 -4.40 18.93
C VAL A 187 -2.26 -3.84 18.76
N ALA A 188 -2.10 -2.51 18.68
CA ALA A 188 -0.78 -1.89 18.60
C ALA A 188 0.01 -2.14 19.88
N SER A 189 -0.62 -2.04 21.06
CA SER A 189 0.06 -2.32 22.34
C SER A 189 0.60 -3.74 22.41
N GLU A 190 -0.18 -4.74 21.97
CA GLU A 190 0.28 -6.14 21.91
C GLU A 190 1.45 -6.30 20.93
N LEU A 191 1.31 -5.83 19.69
CA LEU A 191 2.37 -5.94 18.68
C LEU A 191 3.68 -5.28 19.13
N ILE A 192 3.60 -4.14 19.80
CA ILE A 192 4.78 -3.39 20.24
C ILE A 192 5.45 -4.04 21.45
N ALA A 193 4.69 -4.73 22.32
CA ALA A 193 5.25 -5.48 23.43
C ALA A 193 6.23 -6.57 22.94
N ASP A 194 5.98 -7.13 21.76
CA ASP A 194 6.83 -8.12 21.07
C ASP A 194 7.74 -7.50 19.98
N ASP A 195 7.98 -6.19 20.03
CA ASP A 195 8.77 -5.39 19.08
C ASP A 195 8.42 -5.57 17.58
N CYS A 196 7.18 -5.94 17.30
CA CYS A 196 6.71 -6.10 15.93
C CYS A 196 6.62 -4.75 15.21
N LYS A 197 6.83 -4.76 13.88
CA LYS A 197 6.59 -3.60 13.01
C LYS A 197 5.13 -3.54 12.58
N LEU A 198 4.57 -2.34 12.63
CA LEU A 198 3.17 -2.06 12.34
C LEU A 198 3.06 -1.04 11.21
N THR A 199 2.17 -1.27 10.26
CA THR A 199 1.70 -0.28 9.29
C THR A 199 0.21 -0.41 9.11
N PHE A 200 -0.39 0.50 8.34
CA PHE A 200 -1.83 0.62 8.25
C PHE A 200 -2.34 0.46 6.82
N ASN A 201 -3.48 -0.22 6.72
CA ASN A 201 -4.34 -0.25 5.56
C ASN A 201 -5.70 0.36 5.93
N VAL A 202 -6.41 0.87 4.93
CA VAL A 202 -7.80 1.34 5.09
C VAL A 202 -8.67 0.48 4.20
N PHE A 203 -9.69 -0.15 4.80
CA PHE A 203 -10.65 -0.94 4.06
C PHE A 203 -11.28 -0.09 2.95
N SER A 204 -11.19 -0.62 1.74
CA SER A 204 -11.82 -0.05 0.54
C SER A 204 -12.92 -0.98 0.11
N SER A 205 -14.10 -0.49 -0.25
CA SER A 205 -15.24 -1.37 -0.52
C SER A 205 -15.02 -2.19 -1.80
N PRO A 206 -15.32 -3.50 -1.81
CA PRO A 206 -15.53 -4.21 -3.07
C PRO A 206 -16.66 -3.59 -3.90
N VAL A 207 -16.67 -3.83 -5.22
CA VAL A 207 -17.76 -3.36 -6.09
C VAL A 207 -19.11 -3.89 -5.56
N GLY A 208 -20.07 -2.98 -5.34
CA GLY A 208 -21.39 -3.31 -4.81
C GLY A 208 -21.48 -3.43 -3.28
N TYR A 209 -20.35 -3.36 -2.56
CA TYR A 209 -20.35 -3.45 -1.10
C TYR A 209 -20.82 -2.13 -0.44
N ASN A 210 -21.88 -2.25 0.35
CA ASN A 210 -22.42 -1.15 1.19
C ASN A 210 -22.57 -1.58 2.66
N GLY A 211 -21.85 -2.63 3.06
CA GLY A 211 -21.90 -3.17 4.41
C GLY A 211 -21.19 -2.30 5.45
N PRO A 212 -21.22 -2.72 6.73
CA PRO A 212 -20.89 -1.85 7.84
C PRO A 212 -19.39 -1.54 7.98
N LEU A 213 -18.52 -2.30 7.30
CA LEU A 213 -17.07 -2.08 7.30
C LEU A 213 -16.66 -0.83 6.50
N ARG A 214 -17.52 -0.37 5.58
CA ARG A 214 -17.26 0.79 4.72
C ARG A 214 -17.16 2.07 5.55
N HIS A 215 -16.14 2.87 5.24
CA HIS A 215 -15.91 4.16 5.88
C HIS A 215 -16.82 5.27 5.34
N ASP A 216 -17.26 6.14 6.24
CA ASP A 216 -17.79 7.48 5.95
C ASP A 216 -16.76 8.57 6.32
N GLU A 217 -17.04 9.83 5.98
CA GLU A 217 -16.12 10.96 6.22
C GLU A 217 -15.73 11.11 7.70
N THR A 218 -16.70 10.97 8.62
CA THR A 218 -16.46 11.03 10.06
C THR A 218 -15.49 9.94 10.51
N SER A 219 -15.72 8.71 10.06
CA SER A 219 -14.86 7.57 10.39
C SER A 219 -13.45 7.72 9.79
N LEU A 220 -13.30 8.29 8.59
CA LEU A 220 -11.99 8.56 8.00
C LEU A 220 -11.18 9.57 8.81
N LEU A 221 -11.82 10.64 9.30
CA LEU A 221 -11.16 11.64 10.16
C LEU A 221 -10.71 11.01 11.49
N ARG A 222 -11.54 10.14 12.09
CA ARG A 222 -11.16 9.39 13.30
C ARG A 222 -9.98 8.46 13.03
N THR A 223 -10.01 7.71 11.94
CA THR A 223 -8.91 6.84 11.50
C THR A 223 -7.61 7.63 11.33
N ARG A 224 -7.66 8.80 10.67
CA ARG A 224 -6.49 9.68 10.50
C ARG A 224 -5.87 10.07 11.83
N LYS A 225 -6.72 10.48 12.78
CA LYS A 225 -6.29 10.88 14.13
C LYS A 225 -5.58 9.72 14.83
N LYS A 226 -6.15 8.51 14.81
CA LYS A 226 -5.55 7.31 15.40
C LYS A 226 -4.20 6.93 14.78
N MET A 227 -4.10 6.97 13.45
CA MET A 227 -2.84 6.71 12.75
C MET A 227 -1.72 7.67 13.18
N ILE A 228 -2.03 8.98 13.29
CA ILE A 228 -1.05 10.00 13.69
C ILE A 228 -0.69 9.87 15.17
N GLU A 229 -1.66 9.58 16.05
CA GLU A 229 -1.42 9.33 17.48
C GLU A 229 -0.46 8.14 17.69
N LEU A 230 -0.70 7.02 17.02
CA LEU A 230 0.16 5.84 17.09
C LEU A 230 1.55 6.08 16.48
N LEU A 231 1.63 6.78 15.34
CA LEU A 231 2.90 7.19 14.75
C LEU A 231 3.75 8.00 15.72
N ASN A 232 3.14 8.94 16.44
CA ASN A 232 3.84 9.78 17.41
C ASN A 232 4.22 9.03 18.68
N ARG A 233 3.36 8.11 19.14
CA ARG A 233 3.60 7.32 20.36
C ARG A 233 4.66 6.24 20.14
N TYR A 234 4.70 5.64 18.96
CA TYR A 234 5.52 4.47 18.65
C TYR A 234 6.33 4.61 17.35
N PRO A 235 7.16 5.65 17.20
CA PRO A 235 7.84 5.97 15.93
C PRO A 235 8.86 4.92 15.48
N LYS A 236 9.30 4.02 16.37
CA LYS A 236 10.23 2.90 16.06
C LYS A 236 9.54 1.67 15.48
N ASN A 237 8.25 1.50 15.76
CA ASN A 237 7.47 0.31 15.39
C ASN A 237 6.49 0.64 14.26
N VAL A 238 5.93 1.85 14.26
CA VAL A 238 4.95 2.30 13.27
C VAL A 238 5.66 2.83 12.02
N LEU A 239 5.64 2.03 10.95
CA LEU A 239 6.13 2.39 9.63
C LEU A 239 5.08 3.24 8.91
N PHE A 240 5.07 4.54 9.19
CA PHE A 240 4.10 5.47 8.62
C PHE A 240 4.59 6.92 8.55
N SER A 241 3.81 7.78 7.88
CA SER A 241 3.97 9.22 7.90
C SER A 241 2.64 9.94 8.05
N VAL A 242 2.68 11.21 8.43
CA VAL A 242 1.47 12.05 8.47
C VAL A 242 0.81 12.11 7.08
N TYR A 243 1.62 12.15 6.02
CA TYR A 243 1.09 12.19 4.66
C TYR A 243 0.45 10.87 4.21
N ASN A 244 0.95 9.71 4.66
CA ASN A 244 0.25 8.44 4.47
C ASN A 244 -1.14 8.50 5.13
N ALA A 245 -1.23 9.00 6.37
CA ALA A 245 -2.51 9.12 7.07
C ALA A 245 -3.48 9.97 6.25
N VAL A 246 -3.04 11.14 5.77
CA VAL A 246 -3.85 12.04 4.97
C VAL A 246 -4.29 11.40 3.65
N ALA A 247 -3.36 10.83 2.88
CA ALA A 247 -3.64 10.28 1.56
C ALA A 247 -4.69 9.15 1.59
N HIS A 248 -4.61 8.26 2.58
CA HIS A 248 -5.51 7.11 2.69
C HIS A 248 -6.86 7.43 3.36
N THR A 249 -6.95 8.55 4.08
CA THR A 249 -8.17 8.98 4.79
C THR A 249 -8.77 10.28 4.26
N HIS A 250 -8.34 10.74 3.08
CA HIS A 250 -8.93 11.91 2.44
C HIS A 250 -10.39 11.63 2.01
N LYS A 251 -11.26 12.65 1.89
CA LYS A 251 -12.66 12.42 1.50
C LYS A 251 -12.82 11.68 0.17
N LYS A 252 -11.97 12.02 -0.81
CA LYS A 252 -11.82 11.29 -2.09
C LYS A 252 -10.90 10.09 -1.93
N GLY A 253 -11.22 8.97 -2.58
CA GLY A 253 -10.30 7.84 -2.72
C GLY A 253 -9.11 8.17 -3.63
N LEU A 254 -8.11 7.29 -3.64
CA LEU A 254 -6.86 7.43 -4.39
C LEU A 254 -7.08 7.58 -5.90
N HIS A 255 -8.11 6.93 -6.45
CA HIS A 255 -8.47 7.07 -7.86
C HIS A 255 -8.76 8.53 -8.22
N ASP A 256 -9.72 9.16 -7.55
CA ASP A 256 -10.12 10.54 -7.83
C ASP A 256 -9.10 11.57 -7.32
N LEU A 257 -8.33 11.22 -6.31
CA LEU A 257 -7.38 12.14 -5.68
C LEU A 257 -6.08 12.25 -6.48
N TYR A 258 -5.59 11.13 -7.02
CA TYR A 258 -4.28 11.05 -7.67
C TYR A 258 -4.34 10.65 -9.14
N ASN A 259 -5.49 10.23 -9.66
CA ASN A 259 -5.64 9.46 -10.91
C ASN A 259 -4.95 8.10 -10.78
N CYS A 260 -5.69 7.00 -10.97
CA CYS A 260 -5.11 5.67 -10.82
C CYS A 260 -4.08 5.37 -11.91
N SER A 261 -2.93 4.80 -11.53
CA SER A 261 -1.84 4.45 -12.46
C SER A 261 -2.00 3.06 -13.09
N TYR A 262 -2.87 2.21 -12.52
CA TYR A 262 -3.02 0.80 -12.93
C TYR A 262 -3.84 0.63 -14.22
N PRO A 263 -3.57 -0.41 -15.02
CA PRO A 263 -4.20 -0.63 -16.33
C PRO A 263 -5.74 -0.56 -16.33
N ARG A 264 -6.42 -1.10 -15.31
CA ARG A 264 -7.89 -1.06 -15.18
C ARG A 264 -8.48 0.34 -15.32
N CYS A 265 -7.75 1.37 -14.87
CA CYS A 265 -8.20 2.76 -14.90
C CYS A 265 -7.28 3.68 -15.71
N ASN A 266 -6.24 3.14 -16.34
CA ASN A 266 -5.24 3.89 -17.08
C ASN A 266 -5.04 3.25 -18.47
N PRO A 267 -5.71 3.79 -19.51
CA PRO A 267 -5.61 3.23 -20.85
C PRO A 267 -4.24 3.49 -21.51
N SER A 268 -3.43 4.40 -20.97
CA SER A 268 -2.13 4.76 -21.55
C SER A 268 -1.23 3.53 -21.75
N GLN A 269 -0.63 3.48 -22.93
CA GLN A 269 0.40 2.51 -23.32
C GLN A 269 1.81 3.13 -23.29
N ASP A 270 1.94 4.35 -22.75
CA ASP A 270 3.23 5.01 -22.57
C ASP A 270 4.04 4.33 -21.47
N ILE A 271 5.28 4.78 -21.27
CA ILE A 271 6.15 4.27 -20.21
C ILE A 271 5.46 4.49 -18.85
N GLY A 272 5.22 3.39 -18.13
CA GLY A 272 4.63 3.41 -16.79
C GLY A 272 3.81 2.15 -16.49
N LEU A 273 3.23 2.12 -15.30
CA LEU A 273 2.40 1.00 -14.81
C LEU A 273 1.22 0.68 -15.73
N GLY A 274 0.62 1.71 -16.34
CA GLY A 274 -0.44 1.55 -17.33
C GLY A 274 -0.05 0.54 -18.39
N ARG A 275 1.18 0.57 -18.91
CA ARG A 275 1.68 -0.39 -19.91
C ARG A 275 2.22 -1.68 -19.30
N SER A 276 3.03 -1.60 -18.25
CA SER A 276 3.89 -2.72 -17.83
C SER A 276 3.26 -3.68 -16.82
N PHE A 277 2.34 -3.19 -15.98
CA PHE A 277 1.77 -3.94 -14.86
C PHE A 277 0.88 -5.08 -15.34
N ARG A 278 0.99 -6.24 -14.68
CA ARG A 278 0.11 -7.38 -14.85
C ARG A 278 -0.36 -7.90 -13.50
N GLN A 279 -1.61 -8.37 -13.47
CA GLN A 279 -2.19 -9.10 -12.35
C GLN A 279 -2.49 -10.52 -12.79
N TYR A 280 -1.63 -11.45 -12.40
CA TYR A 280 -1.76 -12.86 -12.72
C TYR A 280 -2.70 -13.55 -11.74
N ARG A 281 -3.61 -14.36 -12.28
CA ARG A 281 -4.46 -15.29 -11.52
C ARG A 281 -3.72 -16.61 -11.31
N THR A 282 -4.35 -17.52 -10.58
CA THR A 282 -3.77 -18.82 -10.18
C THR A 282 -3.51 -19.76 -11.36
N ASP A 283 -4.09 -19.49 -12.52
CA ASP A 283 -3.91 -20.23 -13.77
C ASP A 283 -2.79 -19.65 -14.65
N LEU A 284 -2.05 -18.66 -14.12
CA LEU A 284 -0.98 -17.92 -14.81
C LEU A 284 -1.45 -17.05 -15.98
N ASN A 285 -2.76 -16.84 -16.12
CA ASN A 285 -3.31 -15.87 -17.06
C ASN A 285 -3.55 -14.52 -16.38
N TRP A 286 -3.70 -13.48 -17.20
CA TRP A 286 -4.03 -12.14 -16.74
C TRP A 286 -4.92 -11.46 -17.78
N ASP A 287 -5.75 -10.53 -17.31
CA ASP A 287 -6.56 -9.67 -18.16
C ASP A 287 -6.26 -8.22 -17.84
N ARG A 288 -5.85 -7.48 -18.87
CA ARG A 288 -5.54 -6.05 -18.77
C ARG A 288 -6.73 -5.23 -18.29
N SER A 289 -7.95 -5.55 -18.74
CA SER A 289 -9.15 -4.75 -18.48
C SER A 289 -9.48 -4.65 -16.99
N VAL A 290 -9.06 -5.65 -16.21
CA VAL A 290 -9.25 -5.73 -14.76
C VAL A 290 -7.95 -5.62 -13.97
N ALA A 291 -6.79 -5.51 -14.63
CA ALA A 291 -5.49 -5.52 -13.96
C ALA A 291 -5.29 -4.29 -13.04
N CYS A 292 -5.20 -4.56 -11.74
CA CYS A 292 -4.98 -3.63 -10.64
C CYS A 292 -4.36 -4.40 -9.46
N CYS A 293 -3.81 -3.71 -8.46
CA CYS A 293 -3.33 -4.35 -7.23
C CYS A 293 -4.44 -5.07 -6.45
N VAL A 294 -5.67 -4.54 -6.47
CA VAL A 294 -6.88 -5.17 -5.90
C VAL A 294 -8.04 -4.99 -6.89
N PRO A 295 -8.17 -5.88 -7.90
CA PRO A 295 -9.13 -5.73 -9.00
C PRO A 295 -10.60 -5.59 -8.61
N ASP A 296 -11.02 -6.13 -7.47
CA ASP A 296 -12.43 -6.18 -7.08
C ASP A 296 -12.87 -4.95 -6.26
N THR A 297 -11.97 -3.99 -6.05
CA THR A 297 -12.25 -2.74 -5.30
C THR A 297 -13.07 -1.75 -6.14
N ASP A 298 -14.00 -1.05 -5.48
CA ASP A 298 -14.69 0.12 -6.00
C ASP A 298 -13.71 1.30 -6.12
N CYS A 299 -13.44 1.76 -7.33
CA CYS A 299 -12.34 2.69 -7.61
C CYS A 299 -12.47 4.04 -6.87
N PRO A 300 -13.64 4.71 -6.83
CA PRO A 300 -13.84 5.93 -6.05
C PRO A 300 -13.57 5.77 -4.55
N ASP A 301 -13.71 4.55 -4.00
CA ASP A 301 -13.44 4.25 -2.58
C ASP A 301 -12.04 3.63 -2.36
N CYS A 302 -11.19 3.55 -3.39
CA CYS A 302 -9.87 2.91 -3.26
C CYS A 302 -8.96 3.68 -2.29
N ARG A 303 -8.57 3.02 -1.20
CA ARG A 303 -7.73 3.56 -0.10
C ARG A 303 -6.63 2.60 0.31
N HIS A 304 -6.45 1.51 -0.43
CA HIS A 304 -5.43 0.50 -0.15
C HIS A 304 -4.02 1.08 -0.05
N TYR A 305 -3.28 0.65 0.97
CA TYR A 305 -1.85 0.95 1.07
C TYR A 305 -1.07 0.43 -0.14
N ALA A 306 -1.44 -0.75 -0.66
CA ALA A 306 -0.89 -1.35 -1.88
C ALA A 306 -1.18 -0.52 -3.14
N ALA A 307 -2.34 0.13 -3.24
CA ALA A 307 -2.60 1.04 -4.35
C ALA A 307 -1.75 2.31 -4.23
N GLY A 308 -1.67 2.86 -3.01
CA GLY A 308 -0.93 4.11 -2.76
C GLY A 308 0.58 4.01 -3.04
N SER A 309 1.16 2.83 -2.79
CA SER A 309 2.49 2.38 -3.19
C SER A 309 2.91 2.84 -4.60
N ALA A 310 1.99 2.75 -5.56
CA ALA A 310 2.18 3.10 -6.96
C ALA A 310 1.52 4.42 -7.35
N VAL A 311 0.31 4.67 -6.82
CA VAL A 311 -0.53 5.80 -7.24
C VAL A 311 0.00 7.13 -6.70
N VAL A 312 0.44 7.19 -5.44
CA VAL A 312 0.92 8.41 -4.81
C VAL A 312 2.38 8.69 -5.21
N THR A 313 3.21 7.66 -5.21
CA THR A 313 4.64 7.77 -5.56
C THR A 313 4.83 8.21 -7.02
N ALA A 314 3.96 7.80 -7.95
CA ALA A 314 3.99 8.25 -9.34
C ALA A 314 3.59 9.73 -9.56
N ARG A 315 3.34 10.51 -8.50
CA ARG A 315 2.90 11.92 -8.58
C ARG A 315 3.92 12.92 -8.10
N LEU A 316 5.22 12.61 -8.14
CA LEU A 316 6.30 13.54 -7.79
C LEU A 316 6.10 14.95 -8.38
N TYR A 317 5.77 15.06 -9.66
CA TYR A 317 5.58 16.34 -10.36
C TYR A 317 4.50 17.25 -9.74
N ARG A 318 3.51 16.65 -9.05
CA ARG A 318 2.45 17.36 -8.32
C ARG A 318 2.90 17.83 -6.94
N HIS A 319 3.96 17.25 -6.38
CA HIS A 319 4.40 17.50 -5.00
C HIS A 319 5.63 18.42 -4.91
N VAL A 320 6.17 18.88 -6.03
CA VAL A 320 7.34 19.78 -6.09
C VAL A 320 6.93 21.25 -6.23
N ASN A 321 5.82 21.67 -5.59
CA ASN A 321 5.34 23.05 -5.64
C ASN A 321 5.87 23.89 -4.47
N ASP A 322 6.18 23.27 -3.34
CA ASP A 322 6.76 23.90 -2.16
C ASP A 322 7.50 22.85 -1.32
N ALA A 323 8.29 23.30 -0.34
CA ALA A 323 9.14 22.44 0.46
C ALA A 323 8.36 21.48 1.35
N ASP A 324 7.24 21.88 1.95
CA ASP A 324 6.49 21.04 2.89
C ASP A 324 5.73 19.94 2.14
N THR A 325 5.12 20.27 0.99
CA THR A 325 4.51 19.26 0.10
C THR A 325 5.53 18.25 -0.42
N PHE A 326 6.74 18.70 -0.80
CA PHE A 326 7.77 17.78 -1.28
C PHE A 326 8.30 16.87 -0.16
N LYS A 327 8.54 17.40 1.04
CA LYS A 327 8.90 16.59 2.22
C LYS A 327 7.83 15.53 2.53
N SER A 328 6.55 15.91 2.49
CA SER A 328 5.43 14.98 2.69
C SER A 328 5.42 13.84 1.67
N TRP A 329 5.71 14.13 0.40
CA TRP A 329 5.86 13.10 -0.62
C TRP A 329 7.09 12.20 -0.38
N LEU A 330 8.23 12.78 0.02
CA LEU A 330 9.43 12.02 0.37
C LEU A 330 9.21 11.08 1.57
N ASP A 331 8.47 11.53 2.59
CA ASP A 331 8.11 10.70 3.75
C ASP A 331 7.18 9.54 3.36
N TYR A 332 6.28 9.78 2.39
CA TYR A 332 5.43 8.74 1.83
C TYR A 332 6.25 7.67 1.10
N VAL A 333 7.19 8.09 0.24
CA VAL A 333 8.07 7.16 -0.49
C VAL A 333 8.99 6.40 0.45
N ASP A 334 9.57 7.06 1.46
CA ASP A 334 10.41 6.42 2.48
C ASP A 334 9.63 5.37 3.29
N THR A 335 8.38 5.69 3.65
CA THR A 335 7.47 4.75 4.31
C THR A 335 7.18 3.55 3.42
N TYR A 336 6.83 3.77 2.15
CA TYR A 336 6.61 2.69 1.19
C TYR A 336 7.84 1.79 1.07
N LEU A 337 9.03 2.36 0.89
CA LEU A 337 10.23 1.55 0.76
C LEU A 337 10.52 0.73 2.03
N ALA A 338 10.28 1.29 3.22
CA ALA A 338 10.47 0.56 4.49
C ALA A 338 9.48 -0.59 4.71
N VAL A 339 8.24 -0.43 4.23
CA VAL A 339 7.23 -1.48 4.32
C VAL A 339 7.51 -2.59 3.31
N TRP A 340 7.88 -2.24 2.07
CA TRP A 340 7.89 -3.16 0.94
C TRP A 340 9.28 -3.73 0.62
N VAL A 341 10.37 -2.98 0.83
CA VAL A 341 11.71 -3.40 0.40
C VAL A 341 12.50 -4.01 1.56
N MET A 342 12.98 -5.25 1.37
CA MET A 342 13.88 -5.91 2.31
C MET A 342 15.16 -5.09 2.53
N GLY A 343 15.56 -4.95 3.80
CA GLY A 343 16.75 -4.20 4.22
C GLY A 343 16.63 -2.68 4.10
N TYR A 344 15.48 -2.13 3.69
CA TYR A 344 15.30 -0.68 3.69
C TYR A 344 14.90 -0.19 5.09
N GLU A 345 15.75 0.63 5.69
CA GLU A 345 15.45 1.26 6.98
C GLU A 345 14.69 2.57 6.78
N LYS A 346 13.62 2.79 7.54
CA LYS A 346 12.85 4.04 7.49
C LYS A 346 13.63 5.17 8.15
N GLY A 347 13.66 6.36 7.55
CA GLY A 347 14.19 7.56 8.20
C GLY A 347 13.12 8.32 9.00
N GLU A 348 13.55 9.30 9.80
CA GLU A 348 12.64 10.20 10.49
C GLU A 348 11.77 11.00 9.51
N ASN A 349 10.51 11.27 9.88
CA ASN A 349 9.64 12.06 9.00
C ASN A 349 10.12 13.52 8.93
N LEU A 350 10.34 13.99 7.70
CA LEU A 350 10.74 15.37 7.38
C LEU A 350 9.60 16.37 7.60
N CYS A 351 8.34 15.94 7.41
CA CYS A 351 7.15 16.78 7.59
C CYS A 351 6.22 16.18 8.64
N ARG A 352 5.98 16.93 9.72
CA ARG A 352 5.05 16.57 10.79
C ARG A 352 3.69 17.28 10.67
N LYS A 353 3.53 18.14 9.67
CA LYS A 353 2.30 18.90 9.43
C LYS A 353 1.32 18.06 8.61
N ILE A 354 0.03 18.30 8.80
CA ILE A 354 -1.02 17.85 7.88
C ILE A 354 -0.94 18.72 6.63
N ILE A 355 -0.57 18.10 5.51
CA ILE A 355 -0.51 18.74 4.20
C ILE A 355 -1.60 18.10 3.34
N GLU A 356 -2.50 18.92 2.81
CA GLU A 356 -3.53 18.45 1.89
C GLU A 356 -2.91 18.03 0.55
N PRO A 357 -3.36 16.92 -0.06
CA PRO A 357 -2.83 16.48 -1.32
C PRO A 357 -3.02 17.54 -2.43
N PRO A 358 -2.02 17.74 -3.30
CA PRO A 358 -2.14 18.67 -4.41
C PRO A 358 -3.37 18.32 -5.26
N GLN A 359 -4.17 19.29 -5.68
CA GLN A 359 -5.37 19.02 -6.48
C GLN A 359 -5.04 18.40 -7.84
N VAL A 360 -5.99 17.64 -8.40
CA VAL A 360 -5.92 17.19 -9.80
C VAL A 360 -6.10 18.44 -10.66
N ARG A 361 -5.12 18.71 -11.53
CA ARG A 361 -5.24 19.76 -12.53
C ARG A 361 -5.94 19.23 -13.77
#